data_AF-B0X2T2-F1
#
_entry.id   AF-B0X2T2-F1
#
_cell.length_a   1.000
_cell.length_b   1.000
_cell.length_c   1.000
_cell.angle_alpha   90.00
_cell.angle_beta   90.00
_cell.angle_gamma   90.00
#
_symmetry.space_group_name_H-M   'P 1'
#
loop_
_entity.id
_entity.type
_entity.pdbx_description
1 polymer ?
#
loop_
_entity_poly.entity_id
_entity_poly.type
_entity_poly.pdbx_seq_one_letter_code
_entity_poly.pdbx_strand_id
1 'polypeptide(L)'
;MPRGKYVNHKGRNRNFTSPEQLEEERKNEEKKKSVEIEWRKTQEASSSDDEDEEQEGSEKGSDDESSESEEEAKGASSVIEIQNPNRVQKKAFQKVEEVDEEEKPQLSRKEREQIEKQKAHAAYQKRHAEGKTAQAKADLARLAIIKQHRAEAAARREAEKKAKDDKK
;
A
#
# COMPACT_ATOMS: atom_id res chain seq x y z
N MET A 1 -32.91 27.82 -24.73
CA MET A 1 -33.32 27.10 -23.51
C MET A 1 -32.09 26.88 -22.63
N PRO A 2 -32.14 27.17 -21.32
CA PRO A 2 -31.02 26.93 -20.42
C PRO A 2 -30.82 25.42 -20.20
N ARG A 3 -29.61 24.92 -20.44
CA ARG A 3 -29.21 23.57 -20.01
C ARG A 3 -28.81 23.66 -18.54
N GLY A 4 -29.45 22.87 -17.68
CA GLY A 4 -29.23 22.90 -16.24
C GLY A 4 -27.79 22.54 -15.85
N LYS A 5 -27.34 23.03 -14.68
CA LYS A 5 -25.96 22.88 -14.17
C LYS A 5 -25.50 21.43 -13.99
N TYR A 6 -26.42 20.47 -13.96
CA TYR A 6 -26.15 19.05 -13.74
C TYR A 6 -26.60 18.19 -14.92
N VAL A 7 -25.78 17.19 -15.26
CA VAL A 7 -26.08 16.23 -16.34
C VAL A 7 -27.14 15.25 -15.85
N ASN A 8 -28.30 15.24 -16.50
CA ASN A 8 -29.37 14.28 -16.23
C ASN A 8 -28.98 12.89 -16.77
N HIS A 9 -28.61 11.98 -15.88
CA HIS A 9 -28.23 10.61 -16.22
C HIS A 9 -29.43 9.66 -16.42
N LYS A 10 -30.65 10.10 -16.11
CA LYS A 10 -31.86 9.28 -16.20
C LYS A 10 -32.25 9.06 -17.68
N GLY A 11 -32.34 7.79 -18.07
CA GLY A 11 -32.60 7.38 -19.46
C GLY A 11 -31.35 7.13 -20.31
N ARG A 12 -30.13 7.40 -19.80
CA ARG A 12 -28.88 7.06 -20.49
C ARG A 12 -28.57 5.57 -20.34
N ASN A 13 -28.04 4.96 -21.41
CA ASN A 13 -27.57 3.59 -21.46
C ASN A 13 -26.59 3.31 -20.30
N ARG A 14 -26.78 2.21 -19.57
CA ARG A 14 -25.85 1.79 -18.49
C ARG A 14 -24.71 0.99 -19.10
N ASN A 15 -23.65 1.68 -19.50
CA ASN A 15 -22.39 1.04 -19.84
C ASN A 15 -21.75 0.53 -18.54
N PHE A 16 -21.42 -0.76 -18.49
CA PHE A 16 -20.55 -1.33 -17.48
C PHE A 16 -19.13 -1.37 -18.06
N THR A 17 -18.12 -1.04 -17.27
CA THR A 17 -16.71 -1.28 -17.64
C THR A 17 -16.47 -2.78 -17.78
N SER A 18 -15.68 -3.19 -18.78
CA SER A 18 -15.28 -4.59 -18.90
C SER A 18 -14.29 -4.96 -17.78
N PRO A 19 -14.17 -6.24 -17.39
CA PRO A 19 -13.17 -6.65 -16.40
C PRO A 19 -11.75 -6.32 -16.87
N GLU A 20 -11.49 -6.49 -18.16
CA GLU A 20 -10.23 -6.11 -18.84
C GLU A 20 -9.93 -4.61 -18.69
N GLN A 21 -10.92 -3.73 -18.90
CA GLN A 21 -10.76 -2.28 -18.69
C GLN A 21 -10.47 -1.93 -17.23
N LEU A 22 -11.10 -2.62 -16.26
CA LEU A 22 -10.82 -2.41 -14.84
C LEU A 22 -9.40 -2.86 -14.45
N GLU A 23 -8.89 -3.93 -15.06
CA GLU A 23 -7.50 -4.37 -14.89
C GLU A 23 -6.51 -3.40 -15.56
N GLU A 24 -6.83 -2.85 -16.74
CA GLU A 24 -6.03 -1.81 -17.38
C GLU A 24 -6.03 -0.49 -16.60
N GLU A 25 -7.18 -0.04 -16.09
CA GLU A 25 -7.29 1.14 -15.20
C GLU A 25 -6.41 0.95 -13.97
N ARG A 26 -6.50 -0.21 -13.30
CA ARG A 26 -5.71 -0.50 -12.11
C ARG A 26 -4.21 -0.58 -12.40
N LYS A 27 -3.81 -1.23 -13.49
CA LYS A 27 -2.42 -1.31 -13.96
C LYS A 27 -1.87 0.07 -14.34
N ASN A 28 -2.70 0.97 -14.84
CA ASN A 28 -2.32 2.35 -15.14
C ASN A 28 -2.29 3.24 -13.89
N GLU A 29 -3.12 2.99 -12.87
CA GLU A 29 -2.95 3.58 -11.54
C GLU A 29 -1.64 3.14 -10.88
N GLU A 30 -1.30 1.85 -10.94
CA GLU A 30 -0.07 1.29 -10.36
C GLU A 30 1.17 1.89 -11.04
N LYS A 31 1.19 2.01 -12.37
CA LYS A 31 2.24 2.75 -13.10
C LYS A 31 2.31 4.23 -12.71
N LYS A 32 1.18 4.92 -12.55
CA LYS A 32 1.17 6.33 -12.13
C LYS A 32 1.78 6.47 -10.74
N LYS A 33 1.38 5.62 -9.79
CA LYS A 33 1.92 5.60 -8.42
C LYS A 33 3.42 5.25 -8.40
N SER A 34 3.90 4.33 -9.25
CA SER A 34 5.33 4.03 -9.33
C SER A 34 6.12 5.21 -9.91
N VAL A 35 5.64 5.83 -10.99
CA VAL A 35 6.26 7.03 -11.60
C VAL A 35 6.22 8.23 -10.64
N GLU A 36 5.17 8.39 -9.84
CA GLU A 36 5.05 9.47 -8.85
C GLU A 36 5.98 9.23 -7.64
N ILE A 37 6.17 7.98 -7.21
CA ILE A 37 7.18 7.59 -6.21
C ILE A 37 8.61 7.79 -6.74
N GLU A 38 8.87 7.41 -8.00
CA GLU A 38 10.17 7.64 -8.65
C GLU A 38 10.45 9.14 -8.82
N TRP A 39 9.47 9.91 -9.28
CA TRP A 39 9.58 11.37 -9.42
C TRP A 39 9.83 12.04 -8.06
N ARG A 40 9.09 11.67 -7.02
CA ARG A 40 9.31 12.19 -5.66
C ARG A 40 10.70 11.84 -5.15
N LYS A 41 11.18 10.61 -5.37
CA LYS A 41 12.56 10.21 -5.05
C LYS A 41 13.61 10.99 -5.84
N THR A 42 13.35 11.34 -7.10
CA THR A 42 14.28 12.19 -7.87
C THR A 42 14.25 13.65 -7.44
N GLN A 43 13.12 14.15 -6.92
CA GLN A 43 13.04 15.46 -6.27
C GLN A 43 13.76 15.45 -4.91
N GLU A 44 13.52 14.43 -4.07
CA GLU A 44 14.26 14.22 -2.82
C GLU A 44 15.76 14.09 -3.08
N ALA A 45 16.18 13.39 -4.14
CA ALA A 45 17.59 13.27 -4.53
C ALA A 45 18.18 14.53 -5.19
N SER A 46 17.37 15.44 -5.74
CA SER A 46 17.82 16.76 -6.21
C SER A 46 17.59 17.89 -5.19
N SER A 47 17.02 17.56 -4.03
CA SER A 47 16.86 18.42 -2.86
C SER A 47 17.75 17.96 -1.71
N SER A 48 18.39 16.78 -1.82
CA SER A 48 19.45 16.26 -0.93
C SER A 48 20.79 17.00 -1.13
N ASP A 49 20.71 18.31 -1.32
CA ASP A 49 21.79 19.31 -1.26
C ASP A 49 21.33 20.51 -0.40
N ASP A 50 20.25 20.35 0.38
CA ASP A 50 19.81 21.22 1.48
C ASP A 50 18.94 20.40 2.48
N GLU A 51 18.56 20.99 3.62
CA GLU A 51 18.28 20.29 4.89
C GLU A 51 16.88 19.61 5.09
N ASP A 52 16.80 18.94 6.26
CA ASP A 52 15.81 18.08 6.93
C ASP A 52 14.28 18.41 6.95
N GLU A 53 13.56 17.48 7.60
CA GLU A 53 12.23 17.48 8.28
C GLU A 53 11.65 18.84 8.80
N GLU A 54 10.40 19.04 9.26
CA GLU A 54 9.16 18.30 9.61
C GLU A 54 8.01 19.37 9.56
N GLN A 55 6.71 19.27 9.94
CA GLN A 55 5.80 18.30 10.55
C GLN A 55 4.34 18.64 10.14
N GLU A 56 3.39 17.69 10.20
CA GLU A 56 2.14 18.00 10.96
C GLU A 56 1.67 16.80 11.80
N GLY A 57 1.64 16.93 13.14
CA GLY A 57 0.89 15.97 13.94
C GLY A 57 1.26 15.63 15.40
N SER A 58 2.08 16.37 16.17
CA SER A 58 1.89 16.40 17.65
C SER A 58 2.60 17.55 18.39
N GLU A 59 1.77 18.34 19.09
CA GLU A 59 2.15 19.47 19.94
C GLU A 59 3.06 19.17 21.17
N LYS A 60 4.05 20.08 21.38
CA LYS A 60 4.43 20.74 22.66
C LYS A 60 5.65 20.27 23.50
N GLY A 61 6.73 21.07 23.43
CA GLY A 61 7.85 21.19 24.40
C GLY A 61 9.12 21.72 23.68
N SER A 62 9.50 23.00 23.73
CA SER A 62 10.08 23.83 24.83
C SER A 62 11.60 23.79 24.84
N ASP A 63 12.23 24.98 24.78
CA ASP A 63 13.69 25.29 24.76
C ASP A 63 14.49 24.70 23.58
N ASP A 64 15.70 25.18 23.24
CA ASP A 64 16.23 26.56 23.12
C ASP A 64 17.56 26.49 22.31
N GLU A 65 18.03 27.60 21.75
CA GLU A 65 19.38 27.87 21.22
C GLU A 65 20.19 26.76 20.48
N SER A 66 20.40 27.01 19.17
CA SER A 66 21.75 27.15 18.55
C SER A 66 22.73 25.96 18.49
N SER A 67 23.10 25.54 17.26
CA SER A 67 24.40 25.89 16.65
C SER A 67 24.85 24.93 15.52
N GLU A 68 24.99 25.49 14.32
CA GLU A 68 25.99 25.21 13.27
C GLU A 68 26.33 23.74 12.88
N SER A 69 25.83 23.33 11.71
CA SER A 69 26.24 22.10 10.99
C SER A 69 27.74 22.05 10.68
N GLU A 70 28.32 20.85 10.57
CA GLU A 70 29.77 20.63 10.38
C GLU A 70 30.26 21.01 8.96
N GLU A 71 30.43 22.32 8.69
CA GLU A 71 31.30 22.76 7.60
C GLU A 71 32.74 22.26 7.83
N GLU A 72 33.44 21.94 6.73
CA GLU A 72 34.91 21.79 6.66
C GLU A 72 35.61 22.85 7.52
N ALA A 73 36.31 22.41 8.58
CA ALA A 73 36.85 23.27 9.63
C ALA A 73 38.04 24.14 9.17
N LYS A 74 37.72 25.18 8.39
CA LYS A 74 38.66 26.08 7.70
C LYS A 74 39.54 26.85 8.69
N GLY A 75 40.77 26.37 8.88
CA GLY A 75 41.82 27.05 9.62
C GLY A 75 42.11 26.46 11.01
N ALA A 76 42.30 27.33 12.00
CA ALA A 76 42.83 26.95 13.31
C ALA A 76 41.90 26.06 14.15
N SER A 77 40.61 25.97 13.80
CA SER A 77 39.62 25.09 14.44
C SER A 77 40.01 23.60 14.34
N SER A 78 40.77 23.21 13.32
CA SER A 78 41.33 21.85 13.18
C SER A 78 42.47 21.53 14.17
N VAL A 79 43.06 22.54 14.82
CA VAL A 79 44.21 22.43 15.74
C VAL A 79 43.79 22.58 17.21
N ILE A 80 42.58 23.09 17.47
CA ILE A 80 42.06 23.31 18.83
C ILE A 80 41.40 22.03 19.35
N GLU A 81 41.94 21.46 20.42
CA GLU A 81 41.36 20.29 21.08
C GLU A 81 40.03 20.64 21.76
N ILE A 82 38.91 20.16 21.20
CA ILE A 82 37.55 20.40 21.73
C ILE A 82 37.31 19.48 22.95
N GLN A 83 37.72 19.95 24.13
CA GLN A 83 37.55 19.26 25.42
C GLN A 83 36.12 19.38 26.01
N ASN A 84 35.08 19.25 25.18
CA ASN A 84 33.70 19.20 25.64
C ASN A 84 33.33 17.75 26.05
N PRO A 85 33.07 17.45 27.34
CA PRO A 85 32.82 16.09 27.82
C PRO A 85 31.50 15.49 27.30
N ASN A 86 30.57 16.33 26.82
CA ASN A 86 29.31 15.88 26.23
C ASN A 86 29.38 15.71 24.70
N ARG A 87 30.53 16.00 24.06
CA ARG A 87 30.67 15.89 22.60
C ARG A 87 30.76 14.43 22.17
N VAL A 88 29.68 13.91 21.58
CA VAL A 88 29.64 12.58 20.97
C VAL A 88 30.54 12.56 19.73
N GLN A 89 31.74 12.00 19.87
CA GLN A 89 32.65 11.80 18.73
C GLN A 89 32.10 10.71 17.81
N LYS A 90 31.69 11.09 16.59
CA LYS A 90 31.34 10.15 15.51
C LYS A 90 32.57 9.31 15.18
N LYS A 91 32.61 8.05 15.62
CA LYS A 91 33.70 7.11 15.27
C LYS A 91 33.64 6.80 13.77
N ALA A 92 34.81 6.71 13.13
CA ALA A 92 34.91 6.27 11.75
C ALA A 92 34.26 4.88 11.59
N PHE A 93 33.45 4.74 10.55
CA PHE A 93 32.67 3.54 10.23
C PHE A 93 33.60 2.34 10.04
N GLN A 94 33.40 1.28 10.83
CA GLN A 94 34.11 0.01 10.64
C GLN A 94 33.68 -0.63 9.32
N LYS A 95 34.59 -1.39 8.70
CA LYS A 95 34.30 -2.09 7.45
C LYS A 95 33.32 -3.23 7.70
N VAL A 96 32.37 -3.39 6.78
CA VAL A 96 31.29 -4.39 6.83
C VAL A 96 31.84 -5.84 6.86
N GLU A 97 33.07 -6.05 6.37
CA GLU A 97 33.73 -7.37 6.27
C GLU A 97 34.14 -7.99 7.61
N GLU A 98 34.09 -7.26 8.74
CA GLU A 98 34.44 -7.76 10.09
C GLU A 98 33.21 -7.99 11.00
N VAL A 99 31.99 -8.02 10.46
CA VAL A 99 30.75 -8.23 11.23
C VAL A 99 30.23 -9.65 11.04
N ASP A 100 30.28 -10.48 12.09
CA ASP A 100 29.82 -11.88 12.07
C ASP A 100 28.34 -12.04 11.65
N GLU A 101 28.08 -12.84 10.60
CA GLU A 101 26.73 -13.05 10.05
C GLU A 101 25.81 -13.98 10.88
N GLU A 102 26.35 -14.66 11.90
CA GLU A 102 25.64 -15.68 12.69
C GLU A 102 24.47 -15.10 13.52
N GLU A 103 24.66 -13.92 14.13
CA GLU A 103 23.63 -13.24 14.92
C GLU A 103 22.70 -12.39 14.05
N LYS A 104 21.70 -13.06 13.45
CA LYS A 104 20.54 -12.42 12.81
C LYS A 104 20.00 -11.28 13.71
N PRO A 105 19.93 -10.03 13.22
CA PRO A 105 19.67 -8.87 14.06
C PRO A 105 18.37 -9.07 14.84
N GLN A 106 18.46 -8.91 16.16
CA GLN A 106 17.36 -9.22 17.08
C GLN A 106 16.26 -8.15 16.99
N LEU A 107 15.44 -8.25 15.94
CA LEU A 107 14.31 -7.35 15.63
C LEU A 107 13.63 -6.84 16.88
N SER A 108 13.41 -5.54 16.95
CA SER A 108 12.77 -4.87 18.08
C SER A 108 11.43 -5.53 18.40
N ARG A 109 11.03 -5.51 19.68
CA ARG A 109 9.74 -6.07 20.09
C ARG A 109 8.57 -5.51 19.25
N LYS A 110 8.61 -4.21 18.94
CA LYS A 110 7.64 -3.53 18.07
C LYS A 110 7.62 -4.13 16.65
N GLU A 111 8.78 -4.38 16.06
CA GLU A 111 8.92 -4.96 14.72
C GLU A 111 8.41 -6.40 14.66
N ARG A 112 8.71 -7.22 15.68
CA ARG A 112 8.20 -8.60 15.78
C ARG A 112 6.67 -8.62 15.82
N GLU A 113 6.08 -7.80 16.68
CA GLU A 113 4.62 -7.67 16.81
C GLU A 113 3.97 -7.11 15.51
N GLN A 114 4.63 -6.17 14.81
CA GLN A 114 4.17 -5.64 13.53
C GLN A 114 4.26 -6.67 12.39
N ILE A 115 5.35 -7.43 12.30
CA ILE A 115 5.54 -8.52 11.32
C ILE A 115 4.54 -9.66 11.57
N GLU A 116 4.26 -10.00 12.83
CA GLU A 116 3.22 -10.97 13.17
C GLU A 116 1.83 -10.48 12.78
N LYS A 117 1.49 -9.22 13.07
CA LYS A 117 0.23 -8.59 12.64
C LYS A 117 0.05 -8.61 11.11
N GLN A 118 1.10 -8.32 10.35
CA GLN A 118 1.10 -8.44 8.89
C GLN A 118 0.89 -9.90 8.42
N LYS A 119 1.62 -10.87 9.01
CA LYS A 119 1.48 -12.30 8.70
C LYS A 119 0.08 -12.83 9.03
N ALA A 120 -0.49 -12.43 10.16
CA ALA A 120 -1.84 -12.81 10.58
C ALA A 120 -2.91 -12.24 9.61
N HIS A 121 -2.77 -10.97 9.22
CA HIS A 121 -3.64 -10.34 8.22
C HIS A 121 -3.56 -11.05 6.85
N ALA A 122 -2.35 -11.32 6.35
CA ALA A 122 -2.14 -12.07 5.11
C ALA A 122 -2.70 -13.50 5.19
N ALA A 123 -2.53 -14.19 6.32
CA ALA A 123 -3.08 -15.52 6.55
C ALA A 123 -4.62 -15.53 6.62
N TYR A 124 -5.24 -14.48 7.17
CA TYR A 124 -6.69 -14.27 7.12
C TYR A 124 -7.17 -14.02 5.69
N GLN A 125 -6.54 -13.09 4.96
CA GLN A 125 -6.87 -12.80 3.56
C GLN A 125 -6.75 -14.05 2.68
N LYS A 126 -5.67 -14.83 2.83
CA LYS A 126 -5.49 -16.11 2.13
C LYS A 126 -6.60 -17.10 2.48
N ARG A 127 -6.94 -17.30 3.75
CA ARG A 127 -8.07 -18.15 4.17
C ARG A 127 -9.43 -17.65 3.66
N HIS A 128 -9.59 -16.35 3.46
CA HIS A 128 -10.81 -15.76 2.89
C HIS A 128 -10.90 -16.04 1.38
N ALA A 129 -9.83 -15.80 0.63
CA ALA A 129 -9.73 -16.12 -0.79
C ALA A 129 -9.87 -17.64 -1.08
N GLU A 130 -9.33 -18.49 -0.20
CA GLU A 130 -9.51 -19.95 -0.23
C GLU A 130 -10.95 -20.41 0.13
N GLY A 131 -11.88 -19.49 0.42
CA GLY A 131 -13.26 -19.84 0.78
C GLY A 131 -13.41 -20.52 2.15
N LYS A 132 -12.42 -20.41 3.05
CA LYS A 132 -12.39 -21.14 4.33
C LYS A 132 -12.98 -20.36 5.51
N THR A 133 -13.02 -19.03 5.44
CA THR A 133 -13.69 -18.16 6.43
C THR A 133 -15.21 -18.37 6.41
N ALA A 134 -15.88 -18.13 7.53
CA ALA A 134 -17.34 -18.31 7.63
C ALA A 134 -18.11 -17.41 6.64
N GLN A 135 -17.65 -16.18 6.43
CA GLN A 135 -18.20 -15.24 5.45
C GLN A 135 -18.07 -15.78 4.02
N ALA A 136 -16.86 -16.14 3.58
CA ALA A 136 -16.66 -16.64 2.22
C ALA A 136 -17.42 -17.95 1.96
N LYS A 137 -17.57 -18.83 2.97
CA LYS A 137 -18.45 -20.00 2.90
C LYS A 137 -19.92 -19.62 2.67
N ALA A 138 -20.43 -18.63 3.40
CA ALA A 138 -21.80 -18.16 3.25
C ALA A 138 -22.03 -17.53 1.85
N ASP A 139 -21.06 -16.78 1.33
CA ASP A 139 -21.15 -16.17 0.00
C ASP A 139 -21.02 -17.21 -1.14
N LEU A 140 -20.16 -18.22 -0.99
CA LEU A 140 -20.13 -19.38 -1.89
C LEU A 140 -21.44 -20.18 -1.85
N ALA A 141 -22.06 -20.35 -0.68
CA ALA A 141 -23.37 -21.02 -0.54
C ALA A 141 -24.50 -20.21 -1.21
N ARG A 142 -24.52 -18.88 -1.02
CA ARG A 142 -25.45 -17.98 -1.74
C ARG A 142 -25.30 -18.10 -3.26
N LEU A 143 -24.06 -18.12 -3.76
CA LEU A 143 -23.77 -18.32 -5.19
C LEU A 143 -24.16 -19.72 -5.68
N ALA A 144 -24.05 -20.76 -4.85
CA ALA A 144 -24.49 -22.12 -5.19
C ALA A 144 -26.02 -22.19 -5.37
N ILE A 145 -26.79 -21.60 -4.47
CA ILE A 145 -28.27 -21.51 -4.58
C ILE A 145 -28.68 -20.77 -5.86
N ILE A 146 -28.01 -19.66 -6.19
CA ILE A 146 -28.25 -18.92 -7.45
C ILE A 146 -27.91 -19.77 -8.68
N LYS A 147 -26.84 -20.58 -8.63
CA LYS A 147 -26.49 -21.52 -9.71
C LYS A 147 -27.54 -22.64 -9.85
N GLN A 148 -28.03 -23.19 -8.74
CA GLN A 148 -29.09 -24.21 -8.73
C GLN A 148 -30.37 -23.69 -9.40
N HIS A 149 -30.92 -22.55 -8.94
CA HIS A 149 -32.11 -21.97 -9.55
C HIS A 149 -31.93 -21.59 -11.04
N ARG A 150 -30.72 -21.18 -11.46
CA ARG A 150 -30.42 -20.96 -12.88
C ARG A 150 -30.43 -22.26 -13.69
N ALA A 151 -29.86 -23.34 -13.16
CA ALA A 151 -29.87 -24.66 -13.79
C ALA A 151 -31.29 -25.25 -13.86
N GLU A 152 -32.06 -25.17 -12.77
CA GLU A 152 -33.48 -25.57 -12.72
C GLU A 152 -34.32 -24.80 -13.75
N ALA A 153 -34.13 -23.48 -13.85
CA ALA A 153 -34.85 -22.63 -14.81
C ALA A 153 -34.36 -22.82 -16.26
N ALA A 154 -33.16 -23.35 -16.50
CA ALA A 154 -32.72 -23.79 -17.82
C ALA A 154 -33.39 -25.13 -18.17
N ALA A 155 -33.26 -26.13 -17.30
CA ALA A 155 -33.83 -27.47 -17.47
C ALA A 155 -35.36 -27.44 -17.66
N ARG A 156 -36.09 -26.61 -16.91
CA ARG A 156 -37.54 -26.39 -17.13
C ARG A 156 -37.83 -25.84 -18.52
N ARG A 157 -37.10 -24.82 -18.99
CA ARG A 157 -37.27 -24.26 -20.34
C ARG A 157 -36.91 -25.25 -21.45
N GLU A 158 -35.95 -26.15 -21.23
CA GLU A 158 -35.59 -27.20 -22.18
C GLU A 158 -36.65 -28.31 -22.23
N ALA A 159 -37.17 -28.74 -21.08
CA ALA A 159 -38.29 -29.67 -21.00
C ALA A 159 -39.57 -29.08 -21.64
N GLU A 160 -39.87 -27.81 -21.38
CA GLU A 160 -40.98 -27.08 -22.01
C GLU A 160 -40.82 -26.87 -23.52
N LYS A 161 -39.59 -26.84 -24.06
CA LYS A 161 -39.35 -26.81 -25.50
C LYS A 161 -39.61 -28.18 -26.12
N LYS A 162 -38.94 -29.23 -25.61
CA LYS A 162 -39.13 -30.62 -26.04
C LYS A 162 -40.61 -31.00 -26.02
N ALA A 163 -41.32 -30.77 -24.91
CA ALA A 163 -42.76 -31.05 -24.80
C ALA A 163 -43.70 -30.12 -25.62
N LYS A 164 -43.17 -29.17 -26.40
CA LYS A 164 -43.87 -28.42 -27.45
C LYS A 164 -43.49 -28.91 -28.84
N ASP A 165 -42.22 -29.27 -29.04
CA ASP A 165 -41.71 -29.88 -30.28
C ASP A 165 -42.30 -31.29 -30.48
N ASP A 166 -42.38 -32.10 -29.41
CA ASP A 166 -43.04 -33.43 -29.36
C ASP A 166 -44.57 -33.37 -29.54
N LYS A 167 -45.16 -32.17 -29.61
CA LYS A 167 -46.62 -31.93 -29.78
C LYS A 167 -46.97 -31.27 -31.12
N LYS A 168 -46.03 -31.25 -32.06
CA LYS A 168 -46.14 -30.51 -33.33
C LYS A 168 -46.03 -31.43 -34.54
#